data_AF-A0AA50CH49-F1
#
_entry.id   AF-A0AA50CH49-F1
#
_cell.length_a   1.000
_cell.length_b   1.000
_cell.length_c   1.000
_cell.angle_alpha   90.00
_cell.angle_beta   90.00
_cell.angle_gamma   90.00
#
_symmetry.space_group_name_H-M   'P 1'
#
loop_
_entity.id
_entity.type
_entity.pdbx_description
1 polymer ?
#
loop_
_entity_poly.entity_id
_entity_poly.type
_entity_poly.pdbx_seq_one_letter_code
_entity_poly.pdbx_strand_id
1 'polypeptide(L)' 'MKEQKLIHEGLITESLPNGTPRIRLDNEDLILGYISGRIWRSSIRILPGNRVKIETK' A
#
# COMPACT_ATOMS: atom_id res chain seq x y z
N MET A 1 22.79 12.17 -1.29
CA MET A 1 22.46 10.98 -0.47
C MET A 1 21.37 10.20 -1.18
N LYS A 2 21.57 8.90 -1.45
CA LYS A 2 20.52 8.06 -2.03
C LYS A 2 19.58 7.67 -0.90
N GLU A 3 18.38 8.22 -0.86
CA GLU A 3 17.29 7.70 -0.03
C GLU A 3 17.07 6.24 -0.43
N GLN A 4 17.47 5.32 0.44
CA GLN A 4 17.19 3.90 0.27
C GLN A 4 15.69 3.72 0.54
N LYS A 5 14.91 3.71 -0.53
CA LYS A 5 13.49 3.35 -0.47
C LYS A 5 13.38 1.93 0.05
N LEU A 6 12.91 1.79 1.29
CA LEU A 6 12.64 0.49 1.89
C LEU A 6 11.30 0.00 1.33
N ILE A 7 11.34 -1.17 0.71
CA ILE A 7 10.16 -1.81 0.13
C ILE A 7 9.69 -2.89 1.10
N HIS A 8 8.45 -2.77 1.54
CA HIS A 8 7.79 -3.73 2.40
C HIS A 8 6.69 -4.46 1.63
N GLU A 9 6.39 -5.68 2.03
CA GLU A 9 5.26 -6.46 1.50
C GLU A 9 4.16 -6.53 2.56
N GLY A 10 2.91 -6.48 2.09
CA GLY A 10 1.75 -6.55 2.97
C GLY A 10 0.47 -6.90 2.24
N LEU A 11 -0.57 -7.14 3.03
CA LEU A 11 -1.92 -7.49 2.59
C LEU A 11 -2.87 -6.35 2.90
N ILE A 12 -3.70 -5.96 1.93
CA ILE A 12 -4.75 -4.98 2.18
C ILE A 12 -5.83 -5.62 3.03
N THR A 13 -6.10 -5.04 4.18
CA THR A 13 -7.17 -5.49 5.08
C THR A 13 -8.48 -4.79 4.76
N GLU A 14 -8.44 -3.47 4.53
CA GLU A 14 -9.63 -2.66 4.29
C GLU A 14 -9.34 -1.54 3.28
N SER A 15 -10.28 -1.31 2.37
CA SER A 15 -10.21 -0.18 1.43
C SER A 15 -11.08 0.96 1.95
N LEU A 16 -10.46 2.05 2.42
CA LEU A 16 -11.19 3.23 2.89
C LEU A 16 -11.64 4.12 1.71
N PRO A 17 -12.79 4.82 1.84
CA PRO A 17 -13.37 5.63 0.76
C PRO A 17 -12.57 6.90 0.42
N ASN A 18 -11.65 7.31 1.30
CA ASN A 18 -10.72 8.43 1.08
C ASN A 18 -9.51 8.07 0.19
N GLY A 19 -9.48 6.84 -0.35
CA GLY A 19 -8.38 6.36 -1.20
C GLY A 19 -7.14 5.94 -0.42
N THR A 20 -7.23 5.78 0.90
CA THR A 20 -6.15 5.22 1.71
C THR A 20 -6.46 3.81 2.22
N PRO A 21 -5.99 2.75 1.55
CA PRO A 21 -6.17 1.40 2.06
C PRO A 21 -5.41 1.18 3.37
N ARG A 22 -6.01 0.41 4.27
CA ARG A 22 -5.33 -0.19 5.42
C ARG A 22 -4.59 -1.43 4.93
N ILE A 23 -3.30 -1.48 5.23
CA ILE A 23 -2.42 -2.59 4.86
C ILE A 23 -1.84 -3.17 6.13
N ARG A 24 -1.94 -4.49 6.26
CA ARG A 24 -1.20 -5.27 7.25
C ARG A 24 0.11 -5.73 6.62
N LEU A 25 1.22 -5.27 7.16
CA LEU A 25 2.54 -5.73 6.77
C LEU A 25 2.76 -7.17 7.25
N ASP A 26 3.67 -7.88 6.58
CA ASP A 26 4.12 -9.20 7.04
C ASP A 26 4.78 -9.15 8.43
N ASN A 27 5.19 -7.96 8.89
CA ASN A 27 5.70 -7.68 10.24
C ASN A 27 4.60 -7.48 11.30
N GLU A 28 3.34 -7.79 10.98
CA GLU A 28 2.14 -7.60 11.82
C GLU A 28 1.68 -6.16 12.06
N ASP A 29 2.46 -5.16 11.66
CA ASP A 29 2.07 -3.75 11.70
C ASP A 29 0.91 -3.41 10.74
N LEU A 30 -0.03 -2.60 11.23
CA LEU A 30 -1.13 -2.04 10.44
C LEU A 30 -0.78 -0.60 10.05
N ILE A 31 -0.61 -0.36 8.76
CA ILE A 31 -0.29 0.96 8.21
C ILE A 31 -1.41 1.47 7.31
N LEU A 32 -1.45 2.80 7.17
CA LEU A 32 -2.30 3.47 6.21
C LEU A 32 -1.45 3.88 5.00
N GLY A 33 -1.76 3.34 3.83
CA GLY A 33 -1.04 3.63 2.60
C GLY A 33 -1.82 4.57 1.70
N TYR A 34 -1.12 5.36 0.89
CA TYR A 34 -1.72 6.07 -0.25
C TYR A 34 -1.42 5.30 -1.53
N ILE A 35 -2.38 5.30 -2.43
CA ILE A 35 -2.21 4.69 -3.75
C ILE A 35 -1.25 5.56 -4.57
N SER A 36 -0.20 4.94 -5.14
CA SER A 36 0.72 5.63 -6.04
C SER A 36 -0.03 6.20 -7.25
N GLY A 37 0.36 7.40 -7.69
CA GLY A 37 -0.25 8.06 -8.86
C GLY A 37 -0.21 7.21 -10.14
N ARG A 38 0.76 6.29 -10.27
CA ARG A 38 0.81 5.32 -11.38
C ARG A 38 -0.35 4.33 -11.36
N ILE A 39 -0.72 3.86 -10.16
CA ILE A 39 -1.83 2.91 -9.96
C ILE A 39 -3.16 3.60 -10.23
N TRP A 40 -3.32 4.85 -9.74
CA TRP A 40 -4.47 5.70 -10.06
C TRP A 40 -4.65 5.90 -11.57
N ARG A 41 -3.56 6.25 -12.28
CA ARG A 41 -3.61 6.42 -13.75
C ARG A 41 -3.94 5.12 -14.49
N SER A 42 -3.55 3.98 -13.91
CA SER A 42 -3.80 2.66 -14.50
C SER A 42 -5.18 2.10 -14.16
N SER A 43 -6.01 2.84 -13.40
CA SER A 43 -7.35 2.42 -12.96
C SER A 43 -7.39 1.04 -12.30
N ILE A 44 -6.31 0.67 -11.59
CA ILE A 44 -6.21 -0.63 -10.92
C ILE A 44 -7.11 -0.59 -9.68
N ARG A 45 -8.09 -1.48 -9.63
CA ARG A 45 -8.98 -1.63 -8.47
C ARG A 45 -8.26 -2.40 -7.36
N ILE A 46 -8.19 -1.79 -6.19
CA ILE A 46 -7.58 -2.39 -5.01
C ILE A 46 -8.68 -3.00 -4.14
N LEU A 47 -8.64 -4.32 -3.96
CA LEU A 47 -9.59 -5.06 -3.13
C LEU A 47 -8.91 -5.57 -1.84
N PRO A 48 -9.66 -5.69 -0.73
CA PRO A 48 -9.21 -6.42 0.45
C PRO A 48 -8.72 -7.83 0.10
N GLY A 49 -7.62 -8.26 0.71
CA GLY A 49 -6.95 -9.54 0.45
C GLY A 49 -5.91 -9.49 -0.68
N ASN A 50 -5.74 -8.37 -1.37
CA ASN A 50 -4.67 -8.22 -2.36
C ASN A 50 -3.31 -8.02 -1.66
N ARG A 51 -2.28 -8.70 -2.16
CA ARG A 51 -0.89 -8.50 -1.73
C ARG A 51 -0.28 -7.32 -2.49
N VAL A 52 0.30 -6.38 -1.77
CA VAL A 52 0.86 -5.15 -2.33
C VAL A 52 2.25 -4.89 -1.78
N LYS A 53 3.04 -4.17 -2.58
CA LYS A 53 4.36 -3.67 -2.22
C LYS A 53 4.24 -2.20 -1.83
N ILE A 54 4.74 -1.86 -0.66
CA ILE A 54 4.65 -0.53 -0.07
C ILE A 54 6.06 0.04 -0.03
N GLU A 55 6.20 1.26 -0.53
CA GLU A 55 7.44 2.02 -0.42
C GLU A 55 7.31 2.95 0.80
N THR A 56 8.14 2.73 1.82
CA THR A 56 8.28 3.64 2.95
C THR A 56 9.51 4.50 2.71
N LYS A 57 9.34 5.82 2.72
CA LYS A 57 10.44 6.79 2.72
C LYS A 57 10.90 7.08 4.14
#